data_AF-A0A1D2MAF2-F1
#
_entry.id   AF-A0A1D2MAF2-F1
#
_cell.length_a   1.000
_cell.length_b   1.000
_cell.length_c   1.000
_cell.angle_alpha   90.00
_cell.angle_beta   90.00
_cell.angle_gamma   90.00
#
_symmetry.space_group_name_H-M   'P 1'
#
loop_
_entity.id
_entity.type
_entity.pdbx_description
1 polymer ?
#
loop_
_entity_poly.entity_id
_entity_poly.type
_entity_poly.pdbx_seq_one_letter_code
_entity_poly.pdbx_strand_id
1 'polypeptide(L)'
;MGHCATGCTSRWIPPEGISVFAAFLHTHTSGRGVRFQHFRGNEELPWISSDDNFNFNYQQVRLLREERRILPGDQLIQTCVYNTMARNGSAVVGGHSTRHEMCMAFAYFYNRIPGFATCASQIETEEYANLVGIYNTTFDRTRGEAVIAEPAQYAGLSVANYATNNINWDTQMRSDLQRHHRLQPHTSYCPNAVATVGEAAVSRLTGNNAVSVPNGNSNVGNSAMSQYESRFRADITPFSPPPRCLKQSESRGGNHEAVRPGSETKQFGRTKFGRGRRENGRGWSHK
;
A
#
# COMPACT_ATOMS: atom_id res chain seq x y z
N MET A 1 12.38 -2.91 -0.01
CA MET A 1 11.47 -3.08 -1.16
C MET A 1 10.51 -4.21 -0.81
N GLY A 2 9.31 -4.21 -1.36
CA GLY A 2 8.35 -5.32 -1.25
C GLY A 2 7.83 -5.70 -2.64
N HIS A 3 7.51 -6.97 -2.83
CA HIS A 3 7.05 -7.50 -4.11
C HIS A 3 5.65 -8.09 -3.99
N CYS A 4 4.91 -7.98 -5.09
CA CYS A 4 3.86 -8.93 -5.40
C CYS A 4 4.29 -9.72 -6.64
N ALA A 5 4.70 -10.96 -6.43
CA ALA A 5 5.20 -11.84 -7.48
C ALA A 5 4.16 -12.11 -8.57
N THR A 6 4.65 -12.39 -9.78
CA THR A 6 3.83 -12.73 -10.95
C THR A 6 2.94 -13.94 -10.71
N GLY A 7 3.35 -14.88 -9.84
CA GLY A 7 2.52 -16.02 -9.45
C GLY A 7 1.30 -15.62 -8.64
N CYS A 8 1.41 -14.62 -7.75
CA CYS A 8 0.27 -14.08 -7.02
C CYS A 8 -0.73 -13.40 -7.94
N THR A 9 -0.25 -12.54 -8.85
CA THR A 9 -1.15 -11.87 -9.80
C THR A 9 -1.73 -12.86 -10.80
N SER A 10 -0.95 -13.82 -11.31
CA SER A 10 -1.44 -14.91 -12.18
C SER A 10 -2.56 -15.72 -11.53
N ARG A 11 -2.45 -15.98 -10.23
CA ARG A 11 -3.41 -16.78 -9.49
C ARG A 11 -4.72 -16.06 -9.25
N TRP A 12 -4.67 -14.78 -8.93
CA TRP A 12 -5.80 -14.05 -8.35
C TRP A 12 -6.41 -12.99 -9.26
N ILE A 13 -5.61 -12.32 -10.10
CA ILE A 13 -6.14 -11.34 -11.05
C ILE A 13 -6.95 -12.10 -12.12
N PRO A 14 -8.19 -11.68 -12.44
CA PRO A 14 -8.99 -12.37 -13.45
C PRO A 14 -8.38 -12.21 -14.85
N PRO A 15 -8.75 -13.05 -15.84
CA PRO A 15 -8.14 -13.04 -17.17
C PRO A 15 -8.21 -11.68 -17.88
N GLU A 16 -9.34 -10.98 -17.75
CA GLU A 16 -9.50 -9.62 -18.24
C GLU A 16 -8.60 -8.64 -17.48
N GLY A 17 -8.37 -8.90 -16.19
CA GLY A 17 -7.56 -8.19 -15.20
C GLY A 17 -8.33 -7.16 -14.38
N ILE A 18 -7.63 -6.30 -13.63
CA ILE A 18 -8.22 -5.15 -12.91
C ILE A 18 -7.76 -3.77 -13.43
N SER A 19 -8.59 -2.76 -13.21
CA SER A 19 -8.26 -1.35 -13.42
C SER A 19 -8.14 -0.64 -12.08
N VAL A 20 -6.92 -0.21 -11.74
CA VAL A 20 -6.62 0.57 -10.53
C VAL A 20 -6.89 2.05 -10.83
N PHE A 21 -7.75 2.68 -10.05
CA PHE A 21 -8.16 4.07 -10.20
C PHE A 21 -7.67 4.99 -9.08
N ALA A 22 -7.23 4.44 -7.94
CA ALA A 22 -6.62 5.21 -6.86
C ALA A 22 -5.55 4.41 -6.12
N ALA A 23 -4.67 5.12 -5.43
CA ALA A 23 -3.67 4.52 -4.55
C ALA A 23 -3.55 5.29 -3.23
N PHE A 24 -3.28 4.57 -2.14
CA PHE A 24 -2.88 5.14 -0.85
C PHE A 24 -1.50 4.58 -0.47
N LEU A 25 -0.53 5.47 -0.30
CA LEU A 25 0.85 5.13 0.04
C LEU A 25 1.06 5.30 1.54
N HIS A 26 1.74 4.36 2.18
CA HIS A 26 1.90 4.35 3.63
C HIS A 26 3.30 3.92 4.07
N THR A 27 3.85 4.70 5.00
CA THR A 27 5.02 4.38 5.82
C THR A 27 4.77 4.87 7.25
N HIS A 28 5.72 4.65 8.17
CA HIS A 28 5.76 5.39 9.43
C HIS A 28 6.68 6.63 9.31
N THR A 29 7.16 7.13 10.44
CA THR A 29 7.74 8.47 10.62
C THR A 29 9.11 8.68 9.94
N SER A 30 9.77 7.61 9.54
CA SER A 30 11.08 7.64 8.87
C SER A 30 10.95 7.70 7.35
N GLY A 31 9.76 7.48 6.77
CA GLY A 31 9.55 7.52 5.31
C GLY A 31 9.75 8.92 4.71
N ARG A 32 10.38 8.97 3.53
CA ARG A 32 10.70 10.19 2.77
C ARG A 32 10.33 10.10 1.29
N GLY A 33 10.27 8.89 0.75
CA GLY A 33 9.84 8.65 -0.62
C GLY A 33 9.17 7.30 -0.76
N VAL A 34 8.17 7.21 -1.62
CA VAL A 34 7.39 5.98 -1.81
C VAL A 34 7.03 5.83 -3.28
N ARG A 35 7.30 4.66 -3.88
CA ARG A 35 7.03 4.34 -5.28
C ARG A 35 6.33 3.00 -5.38
N PHE A 36 5.19 2.98 -6.07
CA PHE A 36 4.44 1.78 -6.39
C PHE A 36 4.54 1.51 -7.88
N GLN A 37 5.46 0.61 -8.22
CA GLN A 37 5.92 0.31 -9.56
C GLN A 37 5.18 -0.90 -10.13
N HIS A 38 5.07 -0.94 -11.46
CA HIS A 38 4.31 -1.94 -12.19
C HIS A 38 5.16 -2.48 -13.33
N PHE A 39 5.26 -3.80 -13.45
CA PHE A 39 6.08 -4.47 -14.44
C PHE A 39 5.27 -5.54 -15.17
N ARG A 40 5.55 -5.69 -16.46
CA ARG A 40 5.03 -6.77 -17.31
C ARG A 40 6.20 -7.41 -18.05
N GLY A 41 6.52 -8.65 -17.67
CA GLY A 41 7.70 -9.34 -18.20
C GLY A 41 9.00 -8.63 -17.84
N ASN A 42 9.63 -8.00 -18.84
CA ASN A 42 10.89 -7.27 -18.72
C ASN A 42 10.70 -5.74 -18.77
N GLU A 43 9.47 -5.26 -18.92
CA GLU A 43 9.18 -3.85 -19.11
C GLU A 43 8.62 -3.26 -17.82
N GLU A 44 9.21 -2.15 -17.38
CA GLU A 44 8.61 -1.29 -16.38
C GLU A 44 7.54 -0.42 -17.07
N LEU A 45 6.32 -0.55 -16.59
CA LEU A 45 5.16 0.21 -17.04
C LEU A 45 5.04 1.51 -16.25
N PRO A 46 4.20 2.47 -16.70
CA PRO A 46 3.93 3.66 -15.92
C PRO A 46 3.59 3.31 -14.47
N TRP A 47 4.33 3.92 -13.53
CA TRP A 47 4.13 3.67 -12.11
C TRP A 47 2.67 3.91 -11.71
N ILE A 48 2.18 3.10 -10.78
CA ILE A 48 0.81 3.23 -10.24
C ILE A 48 0.72 4.48 -9.39
N SER A 49 1.70 4.71 -8.52
CA SER A 49 1.78 5.92 -7.73
C SER A 49 3.22 6.19 -7.31
N SER A 50 3.57 7.46 -7.15
CA SER A 50 4.87 7.87 -6.65
C SER A 50 4.76 9.16 -5.87
N ASP A 51 5.51 9.24 -4.78
CA ASP A 51 5.71 10.45 -4.00
C ASP A 51 7.16 10.49 -3.49
N ASP A 52 8.01 11.26 -4.17
CA ASP A 52 9.41 11.46 -3.77
C ASP A 52 9.56 12.50 -2.64
N ASN A 53 8.47 13.19 -2.26
CA ASN A 53 8.42 14.16 -1.16
C ASN A 53 7.45 13.70 -0.07
N PHE A 54 7.40 12.39 0.15
CA PHE A 54 6.44 11.77 1.07
C PHE A 54 6.60 12.32 2.49
N ASN A 55 5.48 12.67 3.12
CA ASN A 55 5.41 13.11 4.50
C ASN A 55 4.41 12.24 5.28
N PHE A 56 4.90 11.59 6.34
CA PHE A 56 4.08 10.75 7.21
C PHE A 56 2.83 11.46 7.76
N ASN A 57 2.90 12.77 8.00
CA ASN A 57 1.76 13.55 8.51
C ASN A 57 0.72 13.90 7.42
N TYR A 58 1.01 13.58 6.15
CA TYR A 58 0.15 13.86 5.02
C TYR A 58 -0.02 12.61 4.13
N GLN A 59 -0.93 11.73 4.56
CA GLN A 59 -1.27 10.50 3.85
C GLN A 59 -2.72 10.60 3.37
N GLN A 60 -2.92 10.49 2.06
CA GLN A 60 -4.24 10.59 1.45
C GLN A 60 -4.39 9.59 0.32
N VAL A 61 -5.62 9.15 0.08
CA VAL A 61 -5.96 8.41 -1.13
C VAL A 61 -5.83 9.38 -2.31
N ARG A 62 -5.06 9.01 -3.33
CA ARG A 62 -4.89 9.79 -4.55
C ARG A 62 -5.55 9.08 -5.71
N LEU A 63 -6.51 9.74 -6.35
CA LEU A 63 -7.03 9.30 -7.65
C LEU A 63 -5.89 9.37 -8.67
N LEU A 64 -5.76 8.32 -9.48
CA LEU A 64 -4.77 8.29 -10.55
C LEU A 64 -5.25 9.18 -11.70
N ARG A 65 -4.33 9.93 -12.30
CA ARG A 65 -4.64 10.72 -13.52
C ARG A 65 -5.06 9.81 -14.67
N GLU A 66 -4.46 8.64 -14.72
CA GLU A 66 -4.73 7.58 -15.67
C GLU A 66 -4.83 6.28 -14.89
N GLU A 67 -5.90 5.53 -15.12
CA GLU A 67 -6.05 4.20 -14.52
C GLU A 67 -4.93 3.28 -14.98
N ARG A 68 -4.53 2.36 -14.10
CA ARG A 68 -3.51 1.35 -14.41
C ARG A 68 -4.13 -0.02 -14.52
N ARG A 69 -3.92 -0.65 -15.68
CA ARG A 69 -4.46 -1.96 -16.03
C ARG A 69 -3.48 -3.05 -15.59
N ILE A 70 -3.80 -3.74 -14.51
CA ILE A 70 -3.02 -4.88 -14.01
C ILE A 70 -3.62 -6.16 -14.59
N LEU A 71 -2.78 -6.97 -15.20
CA LEU A 71 -3.12 -8.25 -15.81
C LEU A 71 -2.53 -9.42 -15.01
N PRO A 72 -3.07 -10.64 -15.18
CA PRO A 72 -2.43 -11.84 -14.65
C PRO A 72 -0.98 -11.95 -15.14
N GLY A 73 -0.06 -12.27 -14.24
CA GLY A 73 1.37 -12.39 -14.55
C GLY A 73 2.17 -11.08 -14.46
N ASP A 74 1.53 -9.95 -14.18
CA ASP A 74 2.26 -8.70 -13.88
C ASP A 74 2.95 -8.79 -12.51
N GLN A 75 4.08 -8.09 -12.34
CA GLN A 75 4.74 -7.94 -11.04
C GLN A 75 4.51 -6.52 -10.53
N LEU A 76 4.23 -6.39 -9.24
CA LEU A 76 4.12 -5.10 -8.57
C LEU A 76 5.26 -4.97 -7.56
N ILE A 77 5.88 -3.79 -7.49
CA ILE A 77 6.98 -3.55 -6.56
C ILE A 77 6.71 -2.26 -5.78
N GLN A 78 6.82 -2.36 -4.47
CA GLN A 78 6.67 -1.26 -3.54
C GLN A 78 8.06 -0.87 -2.99
N THR A 79 8.51 0.33 -3.31
CA THR A 79 9.81 0.85 -2.90
C THR A 79 9.61 2.04 -1.97
N CYS A 80 10.27 2.00 -0.81
CA CYS A 80 10.24 3.09 0.18
C CYS A 80 11.67 3.56 0.47
N VAL A 81 11.81 4.88 0.62
CA VAL A 81 13.04 5.57 1.00
C VAL A 81 12.84 6.10 2.41
N TYR A 82 13.82 5.84 3.28
CA TYR A 82 13.75 6.21 4.69
C TYR A 82 14.91 7.11 5.11
N ASN A 83 14.67 7.94 6.12
CA ASN A 83 15.68 8.69 6.86
C ASN A 83 15.55 8.39 8.35
N THR A 84 16.56 7.73 8.90
CA THR A 84 16.63 7.30 10.30
C THR A 84 17.58 8.15 11.14
N MET A 85 18.04 9.31 10.66
CA MET A 85 18.99 10.17 11.39
C MET A 85 18.46 10.60 12.76
N ALA A 86 17.14 10.74 12.91
CA ALA A 86 16.49 11.10 14.18
C ALA A 86 16.40 9.95 15.20
N ARG A 87 16.95 8.77 14.90
CA ARG A 87 16.88 7.57 15.76
C ARG A 87 18.08 7.39 16.66
N ASN A 88 19.06 8.30 16.62
CA ASN A 88 20.21 8.34 17.53
C ASN A 88 20.96 7.00 17.65
N GLY A 89 21.16 6.31 16.52
CA GLY A 89 21.88 5.04 16.46
C GLY A 89 21.00 3.79 16.64
N SER A 90 19.73 3.94 17.02
CA SER A 90 18.81 2.80 17.08
C SER A 90 18.39 2.32 15.69
N ALA A 91 18.41 1.00 15.49
CA ALA A 91 17.92 0.39 14.27
C ALA A 91 16.39 0.51 14.18
N VAL A 92 15.88 0.63 12.95
CA VAL A 92 14.45 0.68 12.67
C VAL A 92 14.07 -0.54 11.84
N VAL A 93 13.16 -1.34 12.37
CA VAL A 93 12.72 -2.62 11.76
C VAL A 93 11.27 -2.52 11.33
N GLY A 94 10.79 -3.50 10.55
CA GLY A 94 9.38 -3.59 10.18
C GLY A 94 8.47 -3.91 11.37
N GLY A 95 7.31 -3.26 11.48
CA GLY A 95 6.33 -3.57 12.54
C GLY A 95 5.22 -2.54 12.71
N HIS A 96 4.25 -2.83 13.60
CA HIS A 96 3.06 -1.99 13.81
C HIS A 96 3.28 -0.74 14.68
N SER A 97 4.36 -0.69 15.47
CA SER A 97 4.66 0.47 16.30
C SER A 97 5.11 1.66 15.45
N THR A 98 4.79 2.88 15.87
CA THR A 98 5.31 4.13 15.24
C THR A 98 6.84 4.28 15.36
N ARG A 99 7.48 3.49 16.23
CA ARG A 99 8.95 3.36 16.34
C ARG A 99 9.55 2.39 15.31
N HIS A 100 8.72 1.51 14.75
CA HIS A 100 9.04 0.62 13.63
C HIS A 100 8.63 1.28 12.31
N GLU A 101 8.81 0.60 11.20
CA GLU A 101 8.41 1.06 9.86
C GLU A 101 7.47 0.10 9.15
N MET A 102 6.80 0.65 8.13
CA MET A 102 6.00 -0.06 7.16
C MET A 102 6.32 0.45 5.75
N CYS A 103 6.15 -0.42 4.75
CA CYS A 103 6.26 -0.06 3.33
C CYS A 103 5.06 -0.63 2.58
N MET A 104 3.99 0.16 2.48
CA MET A 104 2.73 -0.34 1.93
C MET A 104 2.18 0.57 0.84
N ALA A 105 1.49 -0.04 -0.12
CA ALA A 105 0.61 0.62 -1.05
C ALA A 105 -0.74 -0.11 -1.07
N PHE A 106 -1.81 0.66 -1.00
CA PHE A 106 -3.17 0.17 -1.12
C PHE A 106 -3.70 0.59 -2.48
N ALA A 107 -3.98 -0.39 -3.34
CA ALA A 107 -4.56 -0.16 -4.65
C ALA A 107 -6.09 -0.21 -4.56
N TYR A 108 -6.76 0.80 -5.10
CA TYR A 108 -8.21 0.82 -5.27
C TYR A 108 -8.53 0.53 -6.73
N PHE A 109 -9.32 -0.50 -6.97
CA PHE A 109 -9.63 -0.98 -8.30
C PHE A 109 -11.11 -1.35 -8.44
N TYR A 110 -11.60 -1.38 -9.67
CA TYR A 110 -12.94 -1.84 -9.98
C TYR A 110 -13.05 -3.35 -9.91
N ASN A 111 -14.23 -3.82 -9.51
CA ASN A 111 -14.59 -5.22 -9.32
C ASN A 111 -13.76 -5.92 -8.23
N ARG A 112 -14.44 -6.43 -7.21
CA ARG A 112 -13.78 -7.19 -6.15
C ARG A 112 -13.18 -8.47 -6.73
N ILE A 113 -11.93 -8.75 -6.39
CA ILE A 113 -11.32 -10.06 -6.64
C ILE A 113 -11.74 -11.01 -5.51
N PRO A 114 -12.43 -12.12 -5.79
CA PRO A 114 -12.73 -13.12 -4.77
C PRO A 114 -11.44 -13.76 -4.25
N GLY A 115 -11.30 -13.84 -2.92
CA GLY A 115 -10.17 -14.50 -2.27
C GLY A 115 -8.87 -13.68 -2.17
N PHE A 116 -8.74 -12.55 -2.86
CA PHE A 116 -7.48 -11.78 -2.88
C PHE A 116 -7.68 -10.35 -2.37
N ALA A 117 -6.94 -10.00 -1.32
CA ALA A 117 -6.97 -8.66 -0.73
C ALA A 117 -5.58 -8.12 -0.36
N THR A 118 -4.59 -9.00 -0.21
CA THR A 118 -3.26 -8.63 0.29
C THR A 118 -2.17 -9.39 -0.45
N CYS A 119 -1.05 -8.72 -0.63
CA CYS A 119 0.17 -9.30 -1.16
C CYS A 119 1.33 -8.71 -0.35
N ALA A 120 2.09 -9.55 0.33
CA ALA A 120 3.23 -9.16 1.14
C ALA A 120 4.44 -10.02 0.74
N SER A 121 5.65 -9.58 1.02
CA SER A 121 6.84 -10.38 0.70
C SER A 121 7.94 -10.22 1.72
N GLN A 122 8.78 -11.25 1.86
CA GLN A 122 9.98 -11.22 2.69
C GLN A 122 11.16 -11.92 2.01
N ILE A 123 12.37 -11.63 2.47
CA ILE A 123 13.60 -12.27 1.99
C ILE A 123 13.90 -13.44 2.90
N GLU A 124 13.90 -14.64 2.36
CA GLU A 124 14.08 -15.89 3.12
C GLU A 124 15.36 -16.65 2.72
N THR A 125 16.20 -16.03 1.90
CA THR A 125 17.46 -16.63 1.46
C THR A 125 18.43 -16.83 2.62
N GLU A 126 19.19 -17.92 2.60
CA GLU A 126 20.24 -18.21 3.58
C GLU A 126 21.29 -17.09 3.64
N GLU A 127 21.66 -16.49 2.50
CA GLU A 127 22.62 -15.38 2.42
C GLU A 127 22.15 -14.16 3.24
N TYR A 128 20.86 -13.84 3.18
CA TYR A 128 20.27 -12.76 3.98
C TYR A 128 20.19 -13.13 5.46
N ALA A 129 19.79 -14.36 5.79
CA ALA A 129 19.74 -14.84 7.18
C ALA A 129 21.14 -14.81 7.84
N ASN A 130 22.17 -15.24 7.11
CA ASN A 130 23.57 -15.20 7.56
C ASN A 130 24.08 -13.76 7.71
N LEU A 131 23.69 -12.84 6.82
CA LEU A 131 24.05 -11.41 6.94
C LEU A 131 23.48 -10.77 8.20
N VAL A 132 22.21 -11.03 8.51
CA VAL A 132 21.53 -10.39 9.65
C VAL A 132 21.62 -11.18 10.95
N GLY A 133 22.04 -12.45 10.92
CA GLY A 133 22.16 -13.31 12.09
C GLY A 133 20.84 -13.76 12.71
N ILE A 134 19.74 -13.74 11.94
CA ILE A 134 18.40 -14.16 12.36
C ILE A 134 17.90 -15.21 11.37
N TYR A 135 17.61 -16.41 11.87
CA TYR A 135 17.19 -17.55 11.05
C TYR A 135 15.69 -17.81 11.15
N ASN A 136 15.11 -17.54 12.31
CA ASN A 136 13.70 -17.74 12.53
C ASN A 136 13.13 -16.68 13.48
N THR A 137 11.91 -16.25 13.22
CA THR A 137 11.18 -15.31 14.07
C THR A 137 9.78 -15.83 14.33
N THR A 138 9.21 -15.42 15.46
CA THR A 138 7.79 -15.59 15.78
C THR A 138 7.18 -14.21 16.05
N PHE A 139 5.86 -14.14 16.14
CA PHE A 139 5.16 -12.90 16.45
C PHE A 139 4.59 -12.94 17.87
N ASP A 140 5.10 -12.08 18.75
CA ASP A 140 4.55 -11.90 20.10
C ASP A 140 3.31 -11.00 20.00
N ARG A 141 2.13 -11.59 20.22
CA ARG A 141 0.84 -10.89 20.14
C ARG A 141 0.61 -9.90 21.28
N THR A 142 1.21 -10.15 22.44
CA THR A 142 1.08 -9.26 23.61
C THR A 142 1.89 -8.00 23.40
N ARG A 143 3.10 -8.14 22.84
CA ARG A 143 4.00 -7.02 22.52
C ARG A 143 3.72 -6.39 21.16
N GLY A 144 3.05 -7.10 20.27
CA GLY A 144 2.75 -6.64 18.91
C GLY A 144 3.99 -6.52 18.02
N GLU A 145 5.00 -7.37 18.23
CA GLU A 145 6.27 -7.31 17.52
C GLU A 145 6.87 -8.68 17.19
N ALA A 146 7.78 -8.70 16.22
CA ALA A 146 8.55 -9.89 15.87
C ALA A 146 9.63 -10.14 16.92
N VAL A 147 9.72 -11.38 17.38
CA VAL A 147 10.72 -11.87 18.33
C VAL A 147 11.53 -12.99 17.71
N ILE A 148 12.82 -13.04 18.02
CA ILE A 148 13.74 -14.05 17.49
C ILE A 148 13.39 -15.39 18.12
N ALA A 149 13.25 -16.42 17.29
CA ALA A 149 13.18 -17.81 17.71
C ALA A 149 14.53 -18.50 17.53
N GLU A 150 15.25 -18.18 16.45
CA GLU A 150 16.59 -18.68 16.17
C GLU A 150 17.52 -17.58 15.67
N PRO A 151 18.78 -17.54 16.16
CA PRO A 151 19.45 -18.57 16.97
C PRO A 151 19.10 -18.52 18.47
N ALA A 152 19.29 -19.65 19.18
CA ALA A 152 18.89 -19.82 20.59
C ALA A 152 19.48 -18.77 21.54
N GLN A 153 20.71 -18.30 21.27
CA GLN A 153 21.39 -17.27 22.06
C GLN A 153 20.68 -15.89 22.06
N TYR A 154 19.81 -15.63 21.07
CA TYR A 154 19.03 -14.40 20.96
C TYR A 154 17.52 -14.65 21.08
N ALA A 155 17.10 -15.88 21.39
CA ALA A 155 15.70 -16.24 21.49
C ALA A 155 14.95 -15.36 22.51
N GLY A 156 13.77 -14.86 22.11
CA GLY A 156 12.93 -13.97 22.92
C GLY A 156 13.28 -12.48 22.87
N LEU A 157 14.44 -12.10 22.29
CA LEU A 157 14.71 -10.70 21.97
C LEU A 157 13.79 -10.24 20.83
N SER A 158 13.31 -8.99 20.91
CA SER A 158 12.66 -8.40 19.74
C SER A 158 13.69 -8.12 18.65
N VAL A 159 13.27 -8.26 17.39
CA VAL A 159 14.15 -7.99 16.25
C VAL A 159 14.71 -6.56 16.30
N ALA A 160 13.91 -5.59 16.79
CA ALA A 160 14.35 -4.20 16.98
C ALA A 160 15.48 -4.07 18.01
N ASN A 161 15.37 -4.78 19.15
CA ASN A 161 16.38 -4.75 20.20
C ASN A 161 17.68 -5.39 19.70
N TYR A 162 17.58 -6.59 19.11
CA TYR A 162 18.73 -7.27 18.53
C TYR A 162 19.41 -6.43 17.44
N ALA A 163 18.64 -5.90 16.48
CA ALA A 163 19.20 -5.09 15.41
C ALA A 163 19.90 -3.83 15.94
N THR A 164 19.42 -3.24 17.03
CA THR A 164 20.04 -2.05 17.63
C THR A 164 21.34 -2.38 18.38
N ASN A 165 21.36 -3.48 19.13
CA ASN A 165 22.41 -3.75 20.12
C ASN A 165 23.44 -4.80 19.67
N ASN A 166 23.12 -5.63 18.69
CA ASN A 166 23.93 -6.79 18.31
C ASN A 166 24.46 -6.74 16.87
N ILE A 167 23.94 -5.83 16.03
CA ILE A 167 24.48 -5.60 14.68
C ILE A 167 25.44 -4.41 14.72
N ASN A 168 26.65 -4.60 14.18
CA ASN A 168 27.58 -3.50 13.97
C ASN A 168 27.22 -2.73 12.70
N TRP A 169 26.66 -1.53 12.85
CA TRP A 169 26.18 -0.69 11.75
C TRP A 169 27.29 0.16 11.12
N ASP A 170 28.24 -0.47 10.46
CA ASP A 170 29.21 0.24 9.62
C ASP A 170 28.66 0.52 8.19
N THR A 171 29.47 1.14 7.34
CA THR A 171 29.07 1.45 5.95
C THR A 171 28.92 0.18 5.10
N GLN A 172 29.73 -0.85 5.36
CA GLN A 172 29.69 -2.10 4.60
C GLN A 172 28.40 -2.86 4.89
N MET A 173 28.08 -3.07 6.18
CA MET A 173 26.85 -3.74 6.62
C MET A 173 25.59 -3.03 6.07
N ARG A 174 25.57 -1.70 6.10
CA ARG A 174 24.45 -0.92 5.53
C ARG A 174 24.33 -1.09 4.01
N SER A 175 25.45 -1.08 3.30
CA SER A 175 25.50 -1.27 1.84
C SER A 175 25.05 -2.68 1.46
N ASP A 176 25.53 -3.70 2.17
CA ASP A 176 25.12 -5.09 1.93
C ASP A 176 23.65 -5.29 2.23
N LEU A 177 23.13 -4.79 3.36
CA LEU A 177 21.71 -4.90 3.66
C LEU A 177 20.84 -4.25 2.56
N GLN A 178 21.22 -3.06 2.08
CA GLN A 178 20.52 -2.38 0.98
C GLN A 178 20.60 -3.16 -0.33
N ARG A 179 21.75 -3.75 -0.64
CA ARG A 179 21.96 -4.60 -1.82
C ARG A 179 21.06 -5.83 -1.76
N HIS A 180 21.00 -6.51 -0.62
CA HIS A 180 20.15 -7.69 -0.44
C HIS A 180 18.67 -7.32 -0.55
N HIS A 181 18.23 -6.23 0.09
CA HIS A 181 16.85 -5.71 -0.01
C HIS A 181 16.41 -5.30 -1.41
N ARG A 182 17.35 -5.15 -2.35
CA ARG A 182 17.05 -4.81 -3.74
C ARG A 182 17.16 -6.01 -4.67
N LEU A 183 18.11 -6.91 -4.43
CA LEU A 183 18.53 -7.91 -5.42
C LEU A 183 18.21 -9.36 -5.04
N GLN A 184 18.09 -9.68 -3.75
CA GLN A 184 17.76 -11.04 -3.34
C GLN A 184 16.33 -11.38 -3.74
N PRO A 185 16.03 -12.67 -4.02
CA PRO A 185 14.66 -13.14 -4.14
C PRO A 185 13.83 -12.84 -2.89
N HIS A 186 12.61 -12.39 -3.12
CA HIS A 186 11.56 -12.22 -2.13
C HIS A 186 10.49 -13.29 -2.33
N THR A 187 10.13 -14.00 -1.27
CA THR A 187 8.95 -14.86 -1.23
C THR A 187 7.72 -13.97 -1.04
N SER A 188 6.77 -14.01 -1.98
CA SER A 188 5.49 -13.30 -1.89
C SER A 188 4.40 -14.21 -1.33
N TYR A 189 3.60 -13.69 -0.42
CA TYR A 189 2.44 -14.31 0.19
C TYR A 189 1.17 -13.60 -0.25
N CYS A 190 0.25 -14.36 -0.83
CA CYS A 190 -1.05 -13.88 -1.28
C CYS A 190 -2.14 -14.86 -0.82
N PRO A 191 -2.59 -14.76 0.44
CA PRO A 191 -3.52 -15.71 1.02
C PRO A 191 -4.89 -15.62 0.34
N ASN A 192 -5.58 -16.76 0.28
CA ASN A 192 -7.00 -16.84 -0.08
C ASN A 192 -7.89 -16.33 1.07
N ALA A 193 -7.76 -15.07 1.42
CA ALA A 193 -8.52 -14.47 2.51
C ALA A 193 -8.89 -13.04 2.13
N VAL A 194 -10.14 -12.87 1.70
CA VAL A 194 -10.81 -11.59 1.96
C VAL A 194 -11.35 -11.73 3.37
N ALA A 195 -10.97 -10.84 4.29
CA ALA A 195 -11.65 -10.77 5.57
C ALA A 195 -13.16 -10.69 5.30
N THR A 196 -13.89 -11.77 5.56
CA THR A 196 -15.34 -11.76 5.46
C THR A 196 -15.82 -10.84 6.57
N VAL A 197 -16.25 -9.63 6.18
CA VAL A 197 -17.04 -8.76 7.06
C VAL A 197 -18.42 -9.43 7.18
N GLY A 198 -18.49 -10.45 8.01
CA GLY A 198 -19.65 -11.32 8.18
C GLY A 198 -19.27 -12.48 9.06
N GLU A 199 -19.98 -12.61 10.19
CA GLU A 199 -19.84 -13.59 11.28
C GLU A 199 -18.82 -13.29 12.39
N ALA A 200 -17.68 -12.65 12.11
CA ALA A 200 -16.77 -12.18 13.18
C ALA A 200 -16.93 -10.69 13.57
N ALA A 201 -17.69 -9.93 12.77
CA ALA A 201 -17.69 -8.46 12.83
C ALA A 201 -18.76 -7.83 13.74
N VAL A 202 -19.78 -8.55 14.20
CA VAL A 202 -20.86 -7.96 15.03
C VAL A 202 -20.59 -8.07 16.54
N SER A 203 -19.67 -8.93 16.98
CA SER A 203 -19.29 -9.05 18.40
C SER A 203 -18.00 -8.27 18.77
N ARG A 204 -17.34 -7.62 17.80
CA ARG A 204 -16.03 -6.96 18.00
C ARG A 204 -16.03 -5.45 17.77
N LEU A 205 -17.19 -4.83 17.58
CA LEU A 205 -17.33 -3.37 17.42
C LEU A 205 -17.17 -2.57 18.73
N THR A 206 -16.82 -3.22 19.84
CA THR A 206 -16.62 -2.57 21.15
C THR A 206 -15.16 -2.41 21.56
N GLY A 207 -14.19 -2.65 20.68
CA GLY A 207 -12.79 -2.40 21.02
C GLY A 207 -11.84 -2.34 19.83
N ASN A 208 -11.30 -1.14 19.60
CA ASN A 208 -10.05 -0.82 18.91
C ASN A 208 -9.43 -1.98 18.10
N ASN A 209 -9.80 -2.14 16.84
CA ASN A 209 -9.02 -2.97 15.92
C ASN A 209 -8.98 -2.32 14.53
N ALA A 210 -7.82 -1.75 14.22
CA ALA A 210 -7.42 -1.46 12.86
C ALA A 210 -7.43 -2.76 12.05
N VAL A 211 -7.84 -2.69 10.79
CA VAL A 211 -7.68 -3.76 9.81
C VAL A 211 -6.22 -4.22 9.83
N SER A 212 -5.97 -5.38 10.42
CA SER A 212 -4.63 -5.97 10.46
C SER A 212 -4.28 -6.46 9.06
N VAL A 213 -3.49 -5.65 8.35
CA VAL A 213 -2.69 -6.15 7.22
C VAL A 213 -1.76 -7.22 7.80
N PRO A 214 -1.76 -8.45 7.27
CA PRO A 214 -0.88 -9.49 7.76
C PRO A 214 0.57 -9.01 7.60
N ASN A 215 1.25 -8.73 8.71
CA ASN A 215 2.68 -8.96 8.73
C ASN A 215 2.86 -10.44 8.37
N GLY A 216 3.87 -10.76 7.56
CA GLY A 216 4.18 -12.11 7.04
C GLY A 216 4.45 -13.20 8.09
N ASN A 217 4.03 -13.00 9.34
CA ASN A 217 4.13 -13.95 10.42
C ASN A 217 2.89 -14.02 11.34
N SER A 218 1.71 -13.56 10.87
CA SER A 218 0.47 -13.93 11.54
C SER A 218 0.11 -15.35 11.16
N ASN A 219 0.00 -16.25 12.15
CA ASN A 219 -0.69 -17.55 12.03
C ASN A 219 -2.11 -17.34 11.48
N VAL A 220 -2.23 -17.29 10.16
CA VAL A 220 -3.48 -17.46 9.41
C VAL A 220 -3.74 -18.96 9.45
N GLY A 221 -4.66 -19.38 10.31
CA GLY A 221 -5.04 -20.78 10.42
C GLY A 221 -5.37 -21.36 9.04
N ASN A 222 -4.72 -22.47 8.68
CA ASN A 222 -5.06 -23.43 7.64
C ASN A 222 -5.75 -22.92 6.35
N SER A 223 -5.38 -21.72 5.88
CA SER A 223 -5.72 -21.29 4.53
C SER A 223 -4.45 -21.50 3.70
N ALA A 224 -4.54 -22.30 2.64
CA ALA A 224 -3.41 -22.56 1.75
C ALA A 224 -2.80 -21.23 1.26
N MET A 225 -1.69 -20.81 1.87
CA MET A 225 -1.00 -19.58 1.54
C MET A 225 -0.14 -19.88 0.31
N SER A 226 -0.57 -19.41 -0.86
CA SER A 226 0.24 -19.56 -2.07
C SER A 226 1.47 -18.68 -1.96
N GLN A 227 2.63 -19.29 -2.16
CA GLN A 227 3.94 -18.64 -2.07
C GLN A 227 4.57 -18.61 -3.46
N TYR A 228 5.07 -17.44 -3.85
CA TYR A 228 5.72 -17.26 -5.14
C TYR A 228 6.93 -16.35 -4.99
N GLU A 229 8.08 -16.80 -5.48
CA GLU A 229 9.29 -15.98 -5.46
C GLU A 229 9.25 -14.92 -6.56
N SER A 230 9.81 -13.76 -6.26
CA SER A 230 10.15 -12.77 -7.28
C SER A 230 11.32 -11.92 -6.85
N ARG A 231 12.02 -11.31 -7.81
CA ARG A 231 13.15 -10.42 -7.56
C ARG A 231 13.02 -9.17 -8.41
N PHE A 232 13.76 -8.12 -8.07
CA PHE A 232 13.97 -7.03 -9.00
C PHE A 232 14.86 -7.54 -10.14
N ARG A 233 14.40 -7.44 -11.37
CA ARG A 233 15.12 -7.96 -12.53
C ARG A 233 16.28 -7.03 -12.94
N ALA A 234 17.37 -7.62 -13.42
CA ALA A 234 18.51 -6.84 -13.91
C ALA A 234 18.30 -6.38 -15.37
N ASP A 235 17.52 -7.13 -16.13
CA ASP A 235 17.20 -6.94 -17.55
C ASP A 235 15.89 -6.16 -17.75
N ILE A 236 15.70 -5.08 -16.98
CA ILE A 236 14.50 -4.24 -17.05
C ILE A 236 14.70 -3.12 -18.08
N THR A 237 13.74 -2.96 -18.97
CA THR A 237 13.55 -1.73 -19.74
C THR A 237 12.81 -0.72 -18.84
N PRO A 238 13.47 0.35 -18.36
CA PRO A 238 12.87 1.26 -17.39
C PRO A 238 11.77 2.10 -18.03
N PHE A 239 10.78 2.49 -17.21
CA PHE A 239 9.74 3.38 -17.68
C PHE A 239 10.33 4.78 -17.87
N SER A 240 10.24 5.30 -19.10
CA SER A 240 10.61 6.68 -19.39
C SER A 240 9.33 7.54 -19.43
N PRO A 241 9.09 8.40 -18.42
CA PRO A 241 7.94 9.28 -18.45
C PRO A 241 8.06 10.27 -19.62
N PRO A 242 6.93 10.65 -20.26
CA PRO A 242 6.96 11.62 -21.34
C PRO A 242 7.57 12.95 -20.85
N PRO A 243 8.36 13.65 -21.69
CA PRO A 243 9.15 14.82 -21.30
C PRO A 243 8.32 16.03 -20.86
N ARG A 244 6.99 16.00 -21.07
CA ARG A 244 6.04 16.98 -20.54
C ARG A 244 4.83 16.24 -19.99
N CYS A 245 4.29 16.74 -18.88
CA CYS A 245 2.91 16.47 -18.51
C CYS A 245 2.01 17.04 -19.60
N LEU A 246 1.65 16.23 -20.59
CA LEU A 246 0.63 16.61 -21.55
C LEU A 246 -0.68 16.74 -20.78
N LYS A 247 -1.29 17.92 -20.76
CA LYS A 247 -2.73 17.99 -20.51
C LYS A 247 -3.36 17.03 -21.51
N GLN A 248 -4.23 16.12 -21.06
CA GLN A 248 -5.09 15.40 -21.99
C GLN A 248 -5.88 16.46 -22.76
N SER A 249 -5.39 16.85 -23.93
CA SER A 249 -6.13 17.62 -24.89
C SER A 249 -7.25 16.71 -25.34
N GLU A 250 -8.50 17.12 -25.10
CA GLU A 250 -9.76 16.78 -25.76
C GLU A 250 -9.67 15.81 -26.96
N SER A 251 -9.16 14.61 -26.78
CA SER A 251 -9.11 13.57 -27.81
C SER A 251 -10.38 12.72 -27.77
N ARG A 252 -11.51 13.38 -27.53
CA ARG A 252 -12.83 12.93 -27.98
C ARG A 252 -13.29 13.88 -29.09
N GLY A 253 -12.51 13.90 -30.17
CA GLY A 253 -13.02 14.24 -31.50
C GLY A 253 -13.94 13.12 -31.98
N GLY A 254 -15.10 13.03 -31.35
CA GLY A 254 -16.23 12.21 -31.79
C GLY A 254 -17.46 13.06 -31.49
N ASN A 255 -18.18 13.46 -32.54
CA ASN A 255 -19.44 14.20 -32.45
C ASN A 255 -20.41 13.48 -31.51
N HIS A 256 -20.38 13.82 -30.23
CA HIS A 256 -21.53 13.72 -29.37
C HIS A 256 -22.01 15.14 -29.18
N GLU A 257 -23.02 15.51 -29.96
CA GLU A 257 -23.92 16.59 -29.57
C GLU A 257 -24.31 16.34 -28.12
N ALA A 258 -23.89 17.25 -27.24
CA ALA A 258 -24.46 17.35 -25.92
C ALA A 258 -25.92 17.75 -26.11
N VAL A 259 -26.81 16.76 -26.15
CA VAL A 259 -28.24 16.98 -25.97
C VAL A 259 -28.40 17.60 -24.58
N ARG A 260 -28.55 18.92 -24.54
CA ARG A 260 -29.00 19.63 -23.35
C ARG A 260 -30.35 19.03 -22.97
N PRO A 261 -30.56 18.56 -21.73
CA PRO A 261 -31.91 18.23 -21.28
C PRO A 261 -32.73 19.52 -21.39
N GLY A 262 -33.78 19.48 -22.19
CA GLY A 262 -34.72 20.57 -22.36
C GLY A 262 -35.23 21.03 -21.00
N SER A 263 -35.30 22.35 -20.86
CA SER A 263 -36.00 23.01 -19.77
C SER A 263 -37.49 22.68 -19.84
N GLU A 264 -37.91 21.59 -19.20
CA GLU A 264 -39.31 21.42 -18.83
C GLU A 264 -39.60 22.32 -17.63
N THR A 265 -40.17 23.49 -17.92
CA THR A 265 -40.89 24.31 -16.96
C THR A 265 -42.05 23.49 -16.38
N LYS A 266 -41.84 22.89 -15.19
CA LYS A 266 -42.96 22.46 -14.35
C LYS A 266 -43.63 23.69 -13.76
N GLN A 267 -44.78 24.01 -14.34
CA GLN A 267 -45.71 25.04 -13.92
C GLN A 267 -46.28 24.67 -12.54
N PHE A 268 -45.72 25.23 -11.47
CA PHE A 268 -46.33 25.15 -10.13
C PHE A 268 -47.55 26.08 -10.10
N GLY A 269 -48.73 25.49 -9.88
CA GLY A 269 -50.01 26.19 -9.80
C GLY A 269 -50.02 27.25 -8.69
N ARG A 270 -50.41 28.47 -9.08
CA ARG A 270 -50.74 29.56 -8.14
C ARG A 270 -52.09 29.27 -7.48
N THR A 271 -52.08 28.90 -6.21
CA THR A 271 -53.23 29.11 -5.32
C THR A 271 -53.11 30.51 -4.71
N LYS A 272 -54.11 31.37 -5.00
CA LYS A 272 -54.30 32.68 -4.36
C LYS A 272 -54.78 32.48 -2.92
N PHE A 273 -54.15 33.14 -1.94
CA PHE A 273 -54.84 33.59 -0.72
C PHE A 273 -54.20 34.88 -0.17
N GLY A 274 -55.03 35.92 -0.04
CA GLY A 274 -55.07 36.88 1.08
C GLY A 274 -53.92 37.87 1.30
N ARG A 275 -54.19 39.16 1.05
CA ARG A 275 -53.42 40.31 1.58
C ARG A 275 -53.50 40.36 3.11
N GLY A 276 -52.37 40.67 3.77
CA GLY A 276 -52.28 41.11 5.16
C GLY A 276 -51.00 41.94 5.35
N ARG A 277 -51.07 42.99 6.16
CA ARG A 277 -50.25 44.22 6.16
C ARG A 277 -49.25 44.22 7.33
N ARG A 278 -48.21 45.07 7.22
CA ARG A 278 -47.36 45.64 8.31
C ARG A 278 -46.33 44.69 8.94
N GLU A 279 -45.16 45.10 9.44
CA GLU A 279 -44.51 46.39 9.70
C GLU A 279 -43.00 46.14 9.92
N ASN A 280 -42.17 47.12 9.57
CA ASN A 280 -40.92 47.58 10.20
C ASN A 280 -39.99 46.63 10.98
N GLY A 281 -38.69 46.70 10.66
CA GLY A 281 -37.64 46.52 11.69
C GLY A 281 -36.24 46.13 11.18
N ARG A 282 -35.35 47.14 11.11
CA ARG A 282 -33.91 47.17 11.48
C ARG A 282 -33.38 45.83 12.04
N GLY A 283 -32.21 45.28 11.74
CA GLY A 283 -30.96 45.79 11.19
C GLY A 283 -29.80 44.96 11.79
N TRP A 284 -28.70 44.88 11.03
CA TRP A 284 -27.30 44.75 11.48
C TRP A 284 -26.74 43.44 12.11
N SER A 285 -25.78 42.89 11.35
CA SER A 285 -24.37 42.62 11.71
C SER A 285 -23.96 41.42 12.57
N HIS A 286 -23.00 40.69 11.99
CA HIS A 286 -21.83 40.00 12.55
C HIS A 286 -22.01 38.94 13.66
N LYS A 287 -21.64 37.71 13.30
CA LYS A 287 -20.33 37.14 13.63
C LYS A 287 -19.86 36.22 12.50
#